data_AF-A0A857CCX3-F1
#
_entry.id   AF-A0A857CCX3-F1
#
_cell.length_a   1.000
_cell.length_b   1.000
_cell.length_c   1.000
_cell.angle_alpha   90.00
_cell.angle_beta   90.00
_cell.angle_gamma   90.00
#
_symmetry.space_group_name_H-M   'P 1'
#
loop_
_entity.id
_entity.type
_entity.pdbx_description
1 polymer ?
#
loop_
_entity_poly.entity_id
_entity_poly.type
_entity_poly.pdbx_seq_one_letter_code
_entity_poly.pdbx_strand_id
1 'polypeptide(L)' 'MVNVIAAAGLAIGGYLLIRAVRREMSRVERRVSEAARRATGELPVKKLEQDPETGRYRPKD' A
#
# COMPACT_ATOMS: atom_id res chain seq x y z
N MET A 1 -36.30 -11.53 -16.34
CA MET A 1 -35.10 -12.41 -16.34
C MET A 1 -33.86 -11.75 -16.95
N VAL A 2 -33.96 -11.01 -18.05
CA VAL A 2 -32.79 -10.39 -18.74
C VAL A 2 -31.99 -9.41 -17.85
N ASN A 3 -32.66 -8.62 -17.00
CA ASN A 3 -31.98 -7.68 -16.09
C ASN A 3 -31.08 -8.35 -15.04
N VAL A 4 -31.42 -9.56 -14.57
CA VAL A 4 -30.64 -10.24 -13.52
C VAL A 4 -29.33 -10.80 -14.09
N ILE A 5 -29.38 -11.34 -15.32
CA ILE A 5 -28.19 -11.85 -16.02
C ILE A 5 -27.26 -10.69 -16.39
N ALA A 6 -27.81 -9.57 -16.88
CA ALA A 6 -27.02 -8.37 -17.17
C ALA A 6 -26.35 -7.79 -15.90
N ALA A 7 -27.07 -7.70 -14.78
CA ALA A 7 -26.53 -7.25 -13.51
C ALA A 7 -25.42 -8.18 -12.98
N ALA A 8 -25.60 -9.50 -13.09
CA ALA A 8 -24.59 -10.48 -12.72
C ALA A 8 -23.33 -10.35 -13.58
N GLY A 9 -23.48 -10.15 -14.90
CA GLY A 9 -22.36 -9.91 -15.82
C GLY A 9 -21.54 -8.67 -15.44
N LEU A 10 -22.21 -7.56 -15.12
CA LEU A 10 -21.54 -6.33 -14.65
C LEU A 10 -20.82 -6.53 -13.32
N ALA A 11 -21.42 -7.24 -12.36
CA ALA A 11 -20.80 -7.52 -11.07
C ALA A 11 -19.52 -8.37 -11.22
N ILE A 12 -19.57 -9.41 -12.06
CA ILE A 12 -18.42 -10.27 -12.35
C ILE A 12 -17.33 -9.46 -13.08
N GLY A 13 -17.71 -8.69 -14.10
CA GLY A 13 -16.78 -7.83 -14.84
C GLY A 13 -16.09 -6.81 -13.94
N GLY A 14 -16.86 -6.11 -13.09
CA GLY A 14 -16.33 -5.16 -12.11
C GLY A 14 -15.37 -5.80 -11.10
N TYR A 15 -15.71 -6.99 -10.59
CA TYR A 15 -14.84 -7.72 -9.66
C TYR A 15 -13.49 -8.08 -10.29
N LEU A 16 -13.48 -8.54 -11.55
CA LEU A 16 -12.24 -8.90 -12.25
C LEU A 16 -11.34 -7.68 -12.46
N LEU A 17 -11.91 -6.53 -12.82
CA LEU A 17 -11.15 -5.28 -12.96
C LEU A 17 -10.52 -4.85 -11.63
N ILE A 18 -11.30 -4.83 -10.55
CA ILE A 18 -10.80 -4.49 -9.21
C ILE A 18 -9.68 -5.46 -8.78
N ARG A 19 -9.84 -6.76 -9.07
CA ARG A 19 -8.83 -7.78 -8.77
C ARG A 19 -7.54 -7.55 -9.55
N ALA A 20 -7.62 -7.16 -10.82
CA ALA A 20 -6.45 -6.84 -11.63
C ALA A 20 -5.72 -5.59 -11.09
N VAL A 21 -6.47 -4.53 -10.77
CA VAL A 21 -5.92 -3.31 -10.17
C VAL A 21 -5.21 -3.60 -8.85
N ARG A 22 -5.82 -4.38 -7.95
CA ARG A 22 -5.18 -4.79 -6.69
C ARG A 22 -3.87 -5.55 -6.90
N ARG A 23 -3.79 -6.38 -7.95
CA ARG A 23 -2.57 -7.12 -8.30
C ARG A 23 -1.46 -6.21 -8.81
N GLU A 24 -1.81 -5.16 -9.56
CA GLU A 24 -0.83 -4.16 -9.98
C GLU A 24 -0.41 -3.24 -8.83
N MET A 25 -1.34 -2.88 -7.93
CA MET A 25 -1.00 -2.08 -6.75
C MET A 25 0.03 -2.78 -5.86
N SER A 26 -0.07 -4.09 -5.63
CA SER A 26 0.95 -4.81 -4.84
C SER A 26 2.32 -4.82 -5.52
N ARG A 27 2.37 -4.80 -6.87
CA ARG A 27 3.61 -4.66 -7.63
C ARG A 27 4.19 -3.25 -7.51
N VAL A 28 3.35 -2.23 -7.59
CA VAL A 28 3.73 -0.83 -7.43
C VAL A 28 4.25 -0.57 -6.01
N GLU A 29 3.52 -0.98 -4.98
CA GLU A 29 3.93 -0.87 -3.58
C GLU A 29 5.29 -1.52 -3.34
N ARG A 30 5.52 -2.71 -3.90
CA ARG A 30 6.82 -3.38 -3.79
C ARG A 30 7.95 -2.58 -4.44
N ARG A 31 7.73 -2.04 -5.65
CA ARG A 31 8.70 -1.19 -6.34
C ARG A 31 8.96 0.11 -5.59
N VAL A 32 7.93 0.74 -5.06
CA VAL A 32 8.03 1.97 -4.27
C VAL A 32 8.76 1.70 -2.96
N SER A 33 8.47 0.59 -2.27
CA SER A 33 9.17 0.21 -1.05
C SER A 33 10.64 -0.11 -1.32
N GLU A 34 10.96 -0.78 -2.42
CA GLU A 34 12.35 -1.05 -2.82
C GLU A 34 13.08 0.24 -3.20
N ALA A 35 12.44 1.15 -3.94
CA ALA A 35 12.98 2.46 -4.29
C ALA A 35 13.19 3.33 -3.05
N ALA A 36 12.23 3.35 -2.12
CA ALA A 36 12.34 4.04 -0.84
C ALA A 36 13.52 3.47 -0.04
N ARG A 37 13.63 2.15 0.12
CA ARG A 37 14.78 1.52 0.80
C ARG A 37 16.12 1.88 0.16
N ARG A 38 16.20 1.98 -1.16
CA ARG A 38 17.42 2.40 -1.87
C ARG A 38 17.74 3.88 -1.65
N ALA A 39 16.74 4.76 -1.78
CA ALA A 39 16.89 6.20 -1.50
C ALA A 39 17.26 6.46 -0.04
N THR A 40 16.75 5.62 0.86
CA THR A 40 17.06 5.64 2.28
C THR A 40 18.40 4.97 2.62
N GLY A 41 19.02 4.23 1.70
CA GLY A 41 20.35 3.65 1.88
C GLY A 41 21.45 4.68 2.12
N GLU A 42 21.21 5.96 1.78
CA GLU A 42 22.13 7.09 2.03
C GLU A 42 21.65 8.06 3.11
N LEU A 43 20.41 7.93 3.59
CA LEU A 43 19.86 8.78 4.64
C LEU A 43 19.72 7.96 5.93
N PRO A 44 20.37 8.35 7.04
CA PRO A 44 20.14 7.66 8.30
C PRO A 44 18.66 7.80 8.64
N VAL A 45 17.91 6.70 8.55
CA VAL A 45 16.58 6.63 9.18
C VAL A 45 16.86 6.74 10.66
N LYS A 46 16.84 7.97 11.20
CA LYS A 46 16.94 8.17 12.63
C LYS A 46 15.83 7.34 13.24
N LYS A 47 16.21 6.24 13.90
CA LYS A 47 15.25 5.37 14.57
C LYS A 47 14.52 6.26 15.54
N LEU A 48 13.20 6.38 15.40
CA LEU A 48 12.43 7.16 16.33
C LEU A 48 12.24 6.33 17.59
N GLU A 49 12.76 6.80 18.73
CA GLU A 49 12.49 6.19 20.04
C GLU A 49 11.35 6.94 20.71
N GLN A 50 10.45 6.18 21.34
CA GLN A 50 9.34 6.75 22.08
C GLN A 50 9.86 7.25 23.43
N ASP A 51 9.71 8.55 23.67
CA ASP A 51 10.05 9.17 24.94
C ASP A 51 9.03 8.70 26.01
N PRO A 52 9.46 7.99 27.07
CA PRO A 52 8.57 7.46 28.09
C PRO A 52 7.95 8.57 28.97
N GLU A 53 8.52 9.78 29.00
CA GLU A 53 8.00 10.88 29.82
C GLU A 53 6.94 11.70 29.07
N THR A 54 7.11 11.87 27.76
CA THR A 54 6.22 12.73 26.96
C THR A 54 5.28 11.95 26.02
N GLY A 55 5.54 10.65 25.83
CA GLY A 55 4.85 9.78 24.89
C GLY A 55 5.14 10.10 23.41
N ARG A 56 5.98 11.11 23.13
CA ARG A 56 6.31 11.56 21.78
C ARG A 56 7.51 10.81 21.23
N TYR A 57 7.52 10.62 19.91
CA TYR A 57 8.66 10.03 19.21
C TYR A 57 9.76 11.06 19.00
N ARG A 58 10.99 10.77 19.44
CA ARG A 58 12.19 11.59 19.19
C ARG A 58 13.18 10.85 18.29
N PRO A 59 13.91 11.56 17.40
CA PRO A 59 14.98 10.96 16.62
C PRO A 59 16.09 10.46 17.55
N LYS A 60 16.46 9.19 17.43
CA LYS A 60 17.69 8.65 18.02
C LYS A 60 18.88 9.13 17.20
N ASP A 61 19.77 9.89 17.83
CA ASP A 61 21.08 10.25 17.28
C ASP A 61 22.03 9.04 17.31
#